data_AF-A0A7V1AGS1-F1
#
_entry.id   AF-A0A7V1AGS1-F1
#
_cell.length_a   1.000
_cell.length_b   1.000
_cell.length_c   1.000
_cell.angle_alpha   90.00
_cell.angle_beta   90.00
_cell.angle_gamma   90.00
#
_symmetry.space_group_name_H-M   'P 1'
#
loop_
_entity.id
_entity.type
_entity.pdbx_description
1 polymer ?
#
loop_
_entity_poly.entity_id
_entity_poly.type
_entity_poly.pdbx_seq_one_letter_code
_entity_poly.pdbx_strand_id
1 'polypeptide(L)'
;MKIQANESLDDKVINIIEQFKPYRDQFCEFLKLTCLHFDDEALVDDLLSFLEKVLSYEFPPKDMMSYNEQWFDSYRFIGMELFIYITAVLIKHRKFILLDILIEEKYYVSKPHDRGTYSFTRFNSHLRSLDEQRNQRLGLNRISVTADLFHDRADVPGLSFDSIMEADFILCLRSIFASNNQLESWFPKTLVYKDRYHGATFELFARAESPRYFQILKQILHVDSKKELIDKLEKAYEVHGLERWTFDHQRIPFKLYMNIDKLCEA
;
A
#
# COMPACT_ATOMS: atom_id res chain seq x y z
N MET A 1 8.64 35.00 -3.79
CA MET A 1 7.46 34.11 -3.88
C MET A 1 6.33 34.76 -3.10
N LYS A 2 5.31 35.31 -3.78
CA LYS A 2 4.18 35.96 -3.10
C LYS A 2 3.35 34.87 -2.43
N ILE A 3 3.43 34.78 -1.10
CA ILE A 3 2.51 33.96 -0.29
C ILE A 3 1.12 34.55 -0.50
N GLN A 4 0.25 33.85 -1.23
CA GLN A 4 -1.16 34.21 -1.29
C GLN A 4 -1.77 33.94 0.10
N ALA A 5 -2.41 34.96 0.67
CA ALA A 5 -3.19 34.80 1.88
C ALA A 5 -4.35 33.83 1.62
N ASN A 6 -4.48 32.80 2.46
CA ASN A 6 -5.47 31.71 2.50
C ASN A 6 -5.18 30.41 1.71
N GLU A 7 -3.97 29.84 1.80
CA GLU A 7 -3.78 28.41 1.47
C GLU A 7 -4.35 27.52 2.59
N SER A 8 -5.32 26.65 2.27
CA SER A 8 -5.90 25.72 3.25
C SER A 8 -4.88 24.65 3.69
N LEU A 9 -5.14 23.95 4.80
CA LEU A 9 -4.28 22.85 5.22
C LEU A 9 -4.16 21.77 4.12
N ASP A 10 -5.28 21.40 3.50
CA ASP A 10 -5.28 20.37 2.47
C ASP A 10 -4.57 20.80 1.17
N ASP A 11 -4.56 22.10 0.84
CA ASP A 11 -3.74 22.62 -0.26
C ASP A 11 -2.24 22.47 0.03
N LYS A 12 -1.80 22.69 1.27
CA LYS A 12 -0.41 22.46 1.70
C LYS A 12 -0.02 20.99 1.65
N VAL A 13 -0.92 20.09 2.05
CA VAL A 13 -0.71 18.64 1.98
C VAL A 13 -0.46 18.23 0.53
N ILE A 14 -1.33 18.66 -0.40
CA ILE A 14 -1.15 18.40 -1.84
C ILE A 14 0.16 18.98 -2.35
N ASN A 15 0.49 20.21 -1.98
CA ASN A 15 1.72 20.87 -2.43
C ASN A 15 2.98 20.08 -2.03
N ILE A 16 3.03 19.56 -0.79
CA ILE A 16 4.14 18.70 -0.33
C ILE A 16 4.19 17.38 -1.13
N ILE A 17 3.05 16.73 -1.36
CA ILE A 17 2.95 15.49 -2.13
C ILE A 17 3.45 15.71 -3.58
N GLU A 18 3.07 16.82 -4.20
CA GLU A 18 3.52 17.21 -5.54
C GLU A 18 5.03 17.50 -5.60
N GLN A 19 5.55 18.24 -4.63
CA GLN A 19 6.99 18.48 -4.51
C GLN A 19 7.79 17.20 -4.27
N PHE A 20 7.19 16.18 -3.63
CA PHE A 20 7.86 14.91 -3.39
C PHE A 20 7.94 13.99 -4.62
N LYS A 21 7.08 14.18 -5.62
CA LYS A 21 6.97 13.29 -6.80
C LYS A 21 8.31 12.98 -7.48
N PRO A 22 9.20 13.97 -7.77
CA PRO A 22 10.46 13.68 -8.43
C PRO A 22 11.39 12.80 -7.59
N TYR A 23 11.33 12.92 -6.25
CA TYR A 23 12.11 12.09 -5.33
C TYR A 23 11.56 10.67 -5.25
N ARG A 24 10.23 10.51 -5.28
CA ARG A 24 9.58 9.19 -5.43
C ARG A 24 10.03 8.51 -6.71
N ASP A 25 10.04 9.23 -7.84
CA ASP A 25 10.46 8.69 -9.15
C ASP A 25 11.94 8.26 -9.13
N GLN A 26 12.82 9.11 -8.61
CA GLN A 26 14.25 8.80 -8.44
C GLN A 26 14.47 7.60 -7.52
N PHE A 27 13.74 7.53 -6.39
CA PHE A 27 13.81 6.40 -5.48
C PHE A 27 13.37 5.10 -6.16
N CYS A 28 12.29 5.11 -6.93
CA CYS A 28 11.84 3.93 -7.66
C CYS A 28 12.86 3.49 -8.72
N GLU A 29 13.50 4.43 -9.42
CA GLU A 29 14.58 4.12 -10.36
C GLU A 29 15.78 3.48 -9.65
N PHE A 30 16.22 4.09 -8.54
CA PHE A 30 17.28 3.54 -7.71
C PHE A 30 16.94 2.13 -7.22
N LEU A 31 15.74 1.92 -6.67
CA LEU A 31 15.33 0.61 -6.16
C LEU A 31 15.29 -0.45 -7.25
N LYS A 32 14.77 -0.13 -8.45
CA LYS A 32 14.79 -1.06 -9.59
C LYS A 32 16.21 -1.47 -9.97
N LEU A 33 17.13 -0.52 -10.06
CA LEU A 33 18.55 -0.81 -10.35
C LEU A 33 19.17 -1.65 -9.26
N THR A 34 18.91 -1.32 -8.00
CA THR A 34 19.42 -2.04 -6.84
C THR A 34 18.91 -3.49 -6.84
N CYS A 35 17.62 -3.73 -7.10
CA CYS A 35 17.07 -5.08 -7.22
C CYS A 35 17.62 -5.88 -8.41
N LEU A 36 18.18 -5.24 -9.44
CA LEU A 36 18.85 -5.92 -10.56
C LEU A 36 20.28 -6.37 -10.22
N HIS A 37 20.94 -5.69 -9.30
CA HIS A 37 22.37 -5.85 -9.04
C HIS A 37 22.72 -6.44 -7.68
N PHE A 38 21.81 -6.39 -6.71
CA PHE A 38 22.04 -6.86 -5.34
C PHE A 38 21.02 -7.92 -4.94
N ASP A 39 21.47 -8.89 -4.13
CA ASP A 39 20.62 -9.91 -3.52
C ASP A 39 19.81 -9.35 -2.34
N ASP A 40 18.77 -10.07 -1.94
CA ASP A 40 17.79 -9.63 -0.95
C ASP A 40 18.45 -9.22 0.37
N GLU A 41 19.36 -10.06 0.89
CA GLU A 41 20.09 -9.83 2.15
C GLU A 41 20.85 -8.50 2.18
N ALA A 42 21.40 -8.07 1.05
CA ALA A 42 22.17 -6.83 0.98
C ALA A 42 21.31 -5.57 1.13
N LEU A 43 19.97 -5.70 1.02
CA LEU A 43 19.03 -4.58 0.99
C LEU A 43 18.15 -4.49 2.22
N VAL A 44 18.08 -5.55 3.04
CA VAL A 44 17.14 -5.66 4.16
C VAL A 44 17.31 -4.52 5.16
N ASP A 45 18.50 -4.39 5.73
CA ASP A 45 18.74 -3.44 6.83
C ASP A 45 18.55 -1.98 6.38
N ASP A 46 18.98 -1.67 5.15
CA ASP A 46 18.85 -0.33 4.57
C ASP A 46 17.38 0.03 4.30
N LEU A 47 16.59 -0.89 3.76
CA LEU A 47 15.17 -0.65 3.48
C LEU A 47 14.33 -0.62 4.75
N LEU A 48 14.61 -1.48 5.74
CA LEU A 48 13.94 -1.43 7.05
C LEU A 48 14.23 -0.10 7.73
N SER A 49 15.50 0.29 7.85
CA SER A 49 15.90 1.56 8.46
C SER A 49 15.31 2.77 7.72
N PHE A 50 15.26 2.71 6.39
CA PHE A 50 14.62 3.74 5.57
C PHE A 50 13.12 3.85 5.86
N LEU A 51 12.40 2.73 5.90
CA LEU A 51 10.96 2.69 6.17
C LEU A 51 10.62 3.10 7.61
N GLU A 52 11.41 2.71 8.60
CA GLU A 52 11.29 3.20 9.98
C GLU A 52 11.46 4.73 10.02
N LYS A 53 12.43 5.25 9.27
CA LYS A 53 12.66 6.70 9.18
C LYS A 53 11.49 7.41 8.50
N VAL A 54 10.96 6.88 7.40
CA VAL A 54 9.77 7.42 6.73
C VAL A 54 8.58 7.42 7.69
N LEU A 55 8.33 6.30 8.37
CA LEU A 55 7.23 6.16 9.31
C LEU A 55 7.35 7.12 10.50
N SER A 56 8.58 7.43 10.93
CA SER A 56 8.80 8.39 12.03
C SER A 56 8.25 9.79 11.75
N TYR A 57 8.12 10.19 10.47
CA TYR A 57 7.56 11.49 10.09
C TYR A 57 6.03 11.57 10.19
N GLU A 58 5.34 10.44 10.42
CA GLU A 58 3.90 10.46 10.70
C GLU A 58 3.55 10.95 12.12
N PHE A 59 4.56 11.17 12.95
CA PHE A 59 4.44 11.53 14.35
C PHE A 59 5.01 12.92 14.64
N PRO A 60 4.48 13.62 15.66
CA PRO A 60 5.01 14.91 16.07
C PRO A 60 6.47 14.83 16.55
N PRO A 61 7.30 15.85 16.24
CA PRO A 61 8.61 16.03 16.85
C PRO A 61 8.57 16.15 18.38
N LYS A 62 9.70 15.91 19.05
CA LYS A 62 9.79 15.89 20.52
C LYS A 62 9.51 17.21 21.22
N ASP A 63 9.76 18.29 20.53
CA ASP A 63 9.58 19.66 20.98
C ASP A 63 8.19 20.24 20.68
N MET A 64 7.33 19.47 19.99
CA MET A 64 5.99 19.92 19.60
C MET A 64 4.94 19.62 20.68
N MET A 65 4.56 20.65 21.44
CA MET A 65 3.60 20.54 22.56
C MET A 65 2.12 20.41 22.13
N SER A 66 1.79 20.84 20.92
CA SER A 66 0.44 20.76 20.36
C SER A 66 0.53 20.64 18.85
N TYR A 67 -0.33 19.80 18.27
CA TYR A 67 -0.37 19.56 16.84
C TYR A 67 -1.78 19.20 16.39
N ASN A 68 -2.04 19.39 15.10
CA ASN A 68 -3.18 18.79 14.42
C ASN A 68 -2.69 17.53 13.71
N GLU A 69 -3.35 16.40 13.94
CA GLU A 69 -3.06 15.11 13.30
C GLU A 69 -2.89 15.20 11.77
N GLN A 70 -3.66 16.08 11.12
CA GLN A 70 -3.68 16.22 9.67
C GLN A 70 -2.45 16.96 9.12
N TRP A 71 -1.64 17.58 9.99
CA TRP A 71 -0.34 18.14 9.59
C TRP A 71 0.63 17.07 9.09
N PHE A 72 0.39 15.81 9.44
CA PHE A 72 1.23 14.68 9.04
C PHE A 72 0.66 13.89 7.85
N ASP A 73 -0.49 14.29 7.30
CA ASP A 73 -1.15 13.53 6.21
C ASP A 73 -0.32 13.49 4.92
N SER A 74 0.51 14.51 4.64
CA SER A 74 1.46 14.45 3.53
C SER A 74 2.51 13.37 3.72
N TYR A 75 3.02 13.19 4.94
CA TYR A 75 3.99 12.14 5.25
C TYR A 75 3.35 10.76 5.23
N ARG A 76 2.11 10.63 5.71
CA ARG A 76 1.32 9.38 5.61
C ARG A 76 1.06 8.99 4.16
N PHE A 77 0.69 9.95 3.30
CA PHE A 77 0.55 9.70 1.87
C PHE A 77 1.88 9.23 1.27
N ILE A 78 2.97 9.94 1.52
CA ILE A 78 4.31 9.61 1.00
C ILE A 78 4.76 8.23 1.49
N GLY A 79 4.55 7.91 2.77
CA GLY A 79 4.88 6.60 3.33
C GLY A 79 4.09 5.47 2.67
N MET A 80 2.78 5.65 2.52
CA MET A 80 1.92 4.72 1.79
C MET A 80 2.36 4.56 0.33
N GLU A 81 2.65 5.68 -0.36
CA GLU A 81 3.11 5.70 -1.75
C GLU A 81 4.41 4.94 -1.90
N LEU A 82 5.42 5.24 -1.09
CA LEU A 82 6.70 4.53 -1.12
C LEU A 82 6.52 3.05 -0.84
N PHE A 83 5.72 2.66 0.15
CA PHE A 83 5.56 1.26 0.54
C PHE A 83 4.89 0.42 -0.58
N ILE A 84 3.85 0.96 -1.23
CA ILE A 84 3.21 0.30 -2.37
C ILE A 84 4.18 0.20 -3.56
N TYR A 85 4.93 1.25 -3.87
CA TYR A 85 5.90 1.24 -4.97
C TYR A 85 7.07 0.29 -4.71
N ILE A 86 7.57 0.23 -3.47
CA ILE A 86 8.56 -0.78 -3.05
C ILE A 86 7.99 -2.17 -3.33
N THR A 87 6.78 -2.45 -2.86
CA THR A 87 6.12 -3.74 -3.06
C THR A 87 6.00 -4.10 -4.54
N ALA A 88 5.56 -3.16 -5.38
CA ALA A 88 5.46 -3.36 -6.83
C ALA A 88 6.81 -3.68 -7.48
N VAL A 89 7.89 -2.98 -7.08
CA VAL A 89 9.25 -3.25 -7.57
C VAL A 89 9.73 -4.63 -7.12
N LEU A 90 9.56 -4.97 -5.84
CA LEU A 90 10.01 -6.27 -5.31
C LEU A 90 9.29 -7.45 -5.97
N ILE A 91 7.97 -7.35 -6.18
CA ILE A 91 7.20 -8.36 -6.90
C ILE A 91 7.71 -8.50 -8.33
N LYS A 92 7.87 -7.37 -9.04
CA LYS A 92 8.34 -7.36 -10.43
C LYS A 92 9.73 -7.98 -10.60
N HIS A 93 10.63 -7.72 -9.65
CA HIS A 93 12.01 -8.23 -9.66
C HIS A 93 12.17 -9.56 -8.89
N ARG A 94 11.06 -10.17 -8.43
CA ARG A 94 11.04 -11.47 -7.71
C ARG A 94 11.87 -11.48 -6.42
N LYS A 95 11.96 -10.34 -5.75
CA LYS A 95 12.63 -10.14 -4.46
C LYS A 95 11.70 -10.53 -3.30
N PHE A 96 11.27 -11.79 -3.29
CA PHE A 96 10.20 -12.24 -2.40
C PHE A 96 10.66 -12.42 -0.96
N ILE A 97 11.93 -12.75 -0.71
CA ILE A 97 12.47 -12.85 0.66
C ILE A 97 12.51 -11.45 1.28
N LEU A 98 13.00 -10.47 0.52
CA LEU A 98 12.99 -9.08 0.96
C LEU A 98 11.56 -8.56 1.18
N LEU A 99 10.64 -8.81 0.24
CA LEU A 99 9.23 -8.44 0.39
C LEU A 99 8.64 -9.00 1.68
N ASP A 100 8.94 -10.27 1.96
CA ASP A 100 8.43 -10.95 3.13
C ASP A 100 8.91 -10.31 4.43
N ILE A 101 10.22 -10.06 4.54
CA ILE A 101 10.82 -9.39 5.70
C ILE A 101 10.17 -8.02 5.93
N LEU A 102 9.96 -7.22 4.87
CA LEU A 102 9.32 -5.90 5.02
C LEU A 102 7.85 -5.99 5.48
N ILE A 103 7.15 -7.08 5.20
CA ILE A 103 5.75 -7.25 5.62
C ILE A 103 5.65 -7.84 7.03
N GLU A 104 6.53 -8.77 7.39
CA GLU A 104 6.48 -9.49 8.68
C GLU A 104 7.14 -8.74 9.83
N GLU A 105 8.22 -7.99 9.55
CA GLU A 105 8.93 -7.26 10.59
C GLU A 105 8.09 -6.12 11.18
N LYS A 106 8.36 -5.82 12.45
CA LYS A 106 7.76 -4.68 13.12
C LYS A 106 8.69 -3.48 13.02
N TYR A 107 8.17 -2.36 12.54
CA TYR A 107 8.88 -1.10 12.42
C TYR A 107 8.98 -0.39 13.76
N TYR A 108 10.20 -0.16 14.24
CA TYR A 108 10.43 0.56 15.48
C TYR A 108 10.42 2.08 15.25
N VAL A 109 9.63 2.79 16.05
CA VAL A 109 9.59 4.26 16.02
C VAL A 109 9.77 4.82 17.43
N SER A 110 10.79 5.66 17.59
CA SER A 110 11.08 6.37 18.83
C SER A 110 10.32 7.69 18.89
N LYS A 111 9.27 7.75 19.71
CA LYS A 111 8.46 8.96 19.93
C LYS A 111 9.00 9.76 21.13
N PRO A 112 8.50 11.00 21.35
CA PRO A 112 8.97 11.85 22.44
C PRO A 112 8.78 11.25 23.84
N HIS A 113 7.66 10.54 24.04
CA HIS A 113 7.23 9.98 25.33
C HIS A 113 6.88 8.50 25.27
N ASP A 114 7.15 7.85 24.13
CA ASP A 114 6.76 6.47 23.89
C ASP A 114 7.73 5.82 22.90
N ARG A 115 7.86 4.49 22.97
CA ARG A 115 8.60 3.69 22.00
C ARG A 115 7.65 2.60 21.55
N GLY A 116 7.29 2.63 20.27
CA GLY A 116 6.32 1.70 19.71
C GLY A 116 6.93 0.90 18.56
N THR A 117 6.44 -0.32 18.40
CA THR A 117 6.64 -1.10 17.19
C THR A 117 5.32 -1.16 16.43
N TYR A 118 5.39 -1.08 15.10
CA TYR A 118 4.22 -1.00 14.22
C TYR A 118 4.30 -2.07 13.13
N SER A 119 3.17 -2.67 12.75
CA SER A 119 3.08 -3.47 11.52
C SER A 119 3.15 -2.57 10.29
N PHE A 120 3.44 -3.16 9.12
CA PHE A 120 3.40 -2.48 7.84
C PHE A 120 2.04 -1.81 7.55
N THR A 121 0.94 -2.32 8.11
CA THR A 121 -0.40 -1.74 7.95
C THR A 121 -0.53 -0.31 8.49
N ARG A 122 0.44 0.14 9.31
CA ARG A 122 0.53 1.53 9.73
C ARG A 122 0.70 2.50 8.57
N PHE A 123 1.39 2.11 7.49
CA PHE A 123 1.54 2.92 6.28
C PHE A 123 0.20 3.15 5.56
N ASN A 124 -0.86 2.39 5.87
CA ASN A 124 -2.16 2.51 5.18
C ASN A 124 -3.17 3.41 5.93
N SER A 125 -2.68 4.48 6.54
CA SER A 125 -3.50 5.41 7.31
C SER A 125 -4.57 6.11 6.45
N HIS A 126 -5.73 6.40 7.05
CA HIS A 126 -6.79 7.21 6.41
C HIS A 126 -6.40 8.70 6.40
N LEU A 127 -6.53 9.37 5.26
CA LEU A 127 -6.05 10.73 5.05
C LEU A 127 -7.20 11.73 5.07
N ARG A 128 -7.57 12.17 6.28
CA ARG A 128 -8.73 13.05 6.49
C ARG A 128 -8.60 14.39 5.76
N SER A 129 -7.39 14.94 5.64
CA SER A 129 -7.19 16.17 4.86
C SER A 129 -7.57 16.02 3.39
N LEU A 130 -7.44 14.82 2.82
CA LEU A 130 -7.71 14.54 1.41
C LEU A 130 -9.14 14.03 1.20
N ASP A 131 -9.46 12.87 1.78
CA ASP A 131 -10.69 12.14 1.47
C ASP A 131 -11.93 12.78 2.11
N GLU A 132 -11.77 13.56 3.19
CA GLU A 132 -12.85 14.33 3.82
C GLU A 132 -12.75 15.82 3.47
N GLN A 133 -11.71 16.51 3.94
CA GLN A 133 -11.67 17.98 3.91
C GLN A 133 -11.57 18.54 2.49
N ARG A 134 -10.58 18.08 1.72
CA ARG A 134 -10.42 18.54 0.32
C ARG A 134 -11.62 18.15 -0.53
N ASN A 135 -12.04 16.90 -0.42
CA ASN A 135 -13.18 16.36 -1.16
C ASN A 135 -14.45 17.19 -0.93
N GLN A 136 -14.75 17.51 0.34
CA GLN A 136 -15.90 18.34 0.72
C GLN A 136 -15.73 19.80 0.31
N ARG A 137 -14.59 20.42 0.65
CA ARG A 137 -14.33 21.86 0.42
C ARG A 137 -14.41 22.23 -1.06
N LEU A 138 -13.90 21.36 -1.93
CA LEU A 138 -13.88 21.58 -3.38
C LEU A 138 -15.07 20.94 -4.10
N GLY A 139 -15.95 20.22 -3.39
CA GLY A 139 -17.12 19.56 -3.99
C GLY A 139 -16.75 18.53 -5.07
N LEU A 140 -15.65 17.80 -4.88
CA LEU A 140 -15.08 16.94 -5.94
C LEU A 140 -15.94 15.69 -6.20
N ASN A 141 -16.77 15.29 -5.23
CA ASN A 141 -17.60 14.09 -5.29
C ASN A 141 -16.79 12.83 -5.66
N ARG A 142 -15.58 12.70 -5.11
CA ARG A 142 -14.70 11.53 -5.33
C ARG A 142 -14.93 10.49 -4.26
N ILE A 143 -14.82 9.21 -4.65
CA ILE A 143 -14.82 8.09 -3.71
C ILE A 143 -13.58 8.16 -2.81
N SER A 144 -12.42 8.42 -3.41
CA SER A 144 -11.18 8.69 -2.69
C SER A 144 -10.29 9.63 -3.50
N VAL A 145 -10.00 10.80 -2.92
CA VAL A 145 -9.00 11.74 -3.46
C VAL A 145 -7.60 11.13 -3.35
N THR A 146 -7.36 10.37 -2.29
CA THR A 146 -6.11 9.61 -2.12
C THR A 146 -5.87 8.66 -3.29
N ALA A 147 -6.89 7.88 -3.69
CA ALA A 147 -6.78 6.96 -4.84
C ALA A 147 -6.58 7.70 -6.17
N ASP A 148 -7.23 8.85 -6.36
CA ASP A 148 -7.04 9.70 -7.54
C ASP A 148 -5.58 10.17 -7.65
N LEU A 149 -4.95 10.56 -6.54
CA LEU A 149 -3.53 10.91 -6.53
C LEU A 149 -2.62 9.74 -6.92
N PHE A 150 -2.91 8.53 -6.43
CA PHE A 150 -2.17 7.33 -6.84
C PHE A 150 -2.26 7.09 -8.34
N HIS A 151 -3.47 7.17 -8.90
CA HIS A 151 -3.73 6.99 -10.32
C HIS A 151 -3.01 8.05 -11.17
N ASP A 152 -3.20 9.33 -10.86
CA ASP A 152 -2.69 10.44 -11.66
C ASP A 152 -1.16 10.55 -11.64
N ARG A 153 -0.52 9.94 -10.63
CA ARG A 153 0.93 9.92 -10.44
C ARG A 153 1.56 8.56 -10.77
N ALA A 154 0.81 7.62 -11.35
CA ALA A 154 1.32 6.30 -11.74
C ALA A 154 2.06 6.34 -13.09
N ASP A 155 3.08 7.18 -13.18
CA ASP A 155 3.85 7.45 -14.41
C ASP A 155 5.33 7.06 -14.30
N VAL A 156 5.72 6.32 -13.26
CA VAL A 156 7.09 5.80 -13.12
C VAL A 156 7.38 4.78 -14.23
N PRO A 157 8.42 4.99 -15.07
CA PRO A 157 8.72 4.08 -16.16
C PRO A 157 8.91 2.63 -15.71
N GLY A 158 8.17 1.73 -16.34
CA GLY A 158 8.18 0.31 -16.04
C GLY A 158 7.30 -0.12 -14.85
N LEU A 159 6.62 0.80 -14.15
CA LEU A 159 5.60 0.45 -13.16
C LEU A 159 4.26 0.99 -13.64
N SER A 160 3.43 0.10 -14.17
CA SER A 160 2.08 0.47 -14.60
C SER A 160 1.17 0.68 -13.40
N PHE A 161 0.07 1.42 -13.55
CA PHE A 161 -0.92 1.53 -12.49
C PHE A 161 -1.55 0.18 -12.12
N ASP A 162 -1.67 -0.76 -13.07
CA ASP A 162 -2.07 -2.15 -12.77
C ASP A 162 -1.10 -2.84 -11.81
N SER A 163 0.21 -2.59 -11.94
CA SER A 163 1.23 -3.10 -11.02
C SER A 163 1.12 -2.47 -9.62
N ILE A 164 0.75 -1.19 -9.54
CA ILE A 164 0.50 -0.50 -8.28
C ILE A 164 -0.76 -1.05 -7.59
N MET A 165 -1.84 -1.26 -8.35
CA MET A 165 -3.06 -1.89 -7.85
C MET A 165 -2.82 -3.34 -7.38
N GLU A 166 -2.04 -4.11 -8.14
CA GLU A 166 -1.69 -5.48 -7.75
C GLU A 166 -0.87 -5.52 -6.46
N ALA A 167 0.09 -4.61 -6.30
CA ALA A 167 0.85 -4.47 -5.06
C ALA A 167 -0.03 -4.08 -3.86
N ASP A 168 -0.89 -3.07 -4.01
CA ASP A 168 -1.85 -2.64 -2.99
C ASP A 168 -2.79 -3.80 -2.57
N PHE A 169 -3.21 -4.62 -3.54
CA PHE A 169 -4.01 -5.81 -3.28
C PHE A 169 -3.25 -6.91 -2.54
N ILE A 170 -1.99 -7.17 -2.90
CA ILE A 170 -1.14 -8.15 -2.19
C ILE A 170 -0.93 -7.74 -0.73
N LEU A 171 -0.68 -6.45 -0.47
CA LEU A 171 -0.56 -5.92 0.89
C LEU A 171 -1.86 -6.09 1.69
N CYS A 172 -3.01 -5.85 1.05
CA CYS A 172 -4.32 -6.16 1.63
C CYS A 172 -4.42 -7.63 2.01
N LEU A 173 -4.20 -8.56 1.08
CA LEU A 173 -4.28 -9.99 1.34
C LEU A 173 -3.35 -10.44 2.46
N ARG A 174 -2.10 -9.96 2.47
CA ARG A 174 -1.13 -10.26 3.55
C ARG A 174 -1.62 -9.78 4.91
N SER A 175 -2.23 -8.59 4.99
CA SER A 175 -2.75 -8.08 6.26
C SER A 175 -3.92 -8.92 6.80
N ILE A 176 -4.89 -9.25 5.94
CA ILE A 176 -6.11 -9.94 6.36
C ILE A 176 -5.89 -11.43 6.62
N PHE A 177 -4.84 -12.03 6.03
CA PHE A 177 -4.44 -13.41 6.28
C PHE A 177 -3.58 -13.57 7.54
N ALA A 178 -2.77 -12.56 7.89
CA ALA A 178 -1.87 -12.61 9.04
C ALA A 178 -2.56 -12.23 10.36
N SER A 179 -3.45 -11.22 10.36
CA SER A 179 -4.02 -10.67 11.59
C SER A 179 -5.44 -11.17 11.86
N ASN A 180 -5.71 -11.53 13.11
CA ASN A 180 -7.08 -11.72 13.61
C ASN A 180 -7.68 -10.39 14.14
N ASN A 181 -6.99 -9.26 13.96
CA ASN A 181 -7.41 -7.95 14.44
C ASN A 181 -7.80 -7.05 13.27
N GLN A 182 -9.07 -6.64 13.24
CA GLN A 182 -9.60 -5.72 12.22
C GLN A 182 -8.81 -4.41 12.12
N LEU A 183 -8.29 -3.92 13.25
CA LEU A 183 -7.53 -2.67 13.33
C LEU A 183 -6.17 -2.72 12.63
N GLU A 184 -5.68 -3.91 12.30
CA GLU A 184 -4.41 -4.10 11.59
C GLU A 184 -4.62 -4.44 10.11
N SER A 185 -5.80 -4.15 9.55
CA SER A 185 -6.11 -4.41 8.13
C SER A 185 -5.55 -3.34 7.20
N TRP A 186 -5.07 -3.77 6.04
CA TRP A 186 -4.71 -2.92 4.91
C TRP A 186 -5.90 -2.84 3.93
N PHE A 187 -6.56 -1.69 3.87
CA PHE A 187 -7.59 -1.40 2.87
C PHE A 187 -6.97 -0.95 1.54
N PRO A 188 -7.23 -1.65 0.41
CA PRO A 188 -6.50 -1.42 -0.83
C PRO A 188 -7.13 -0.27 -1.66
N LYS A 189 -6.80 0.96 -1.29
CA LYS A 189 -7.44 2.20 -1.79
C LYS A 189 -7.43 2.33 -3.32
N THR A 190 -6.39 1.83 -3.99
CA THR A 190 -6.24 1.96 -5.44
C THR A 190 -7.26 1.14 -6.24
N LEU A 191 -7.89 0.13 -5.62
CA LEU A 191 -8.78 -0.80 -6.31
C LEU A 191 -10.14 -0.21 -6.69
N VAL A 192 -10.44 1.02 -6.26
CA VAL A 192 -11.58 1.79 -6.79
C VAL A 192 -11.53 1.96 -8.31
N TYR A 193 -10.32 1.85 -8.89
CA TYR A 193 -10.10 1.94 -10.31
C TYR A 193 -10.17 0.59 -11.04
N LYS A 194 -10.15 -0.54 -10.33
CA LYS A 194 -9.93 -1.86 -10.95
C LYS A 194 -10.99 -2.24 -11.97
N ASP A 195 -12.26 -1.91 -11.70
CA ASP A 195 -13.39 -2.20 -12.59
C ASP A 195 -13.35 -1.37 -13.89
N ARG A 196 -12.52 -0.33 -13.96
CA ARG A 196 -12.33 0.51 -15.16
C ARG A 196 -11.26 -0.03 -16.12
N TYR A 197 -10.44 -0.99 -15.68
CA TYR A 197 -9.35 -1.56 -16.48
C TYR A 197 -9.73 -2.96 -17.01
N HIS A 198 -9.28 -3.29 -18.21
CA HIS A 198 -9.64 -4.53 -18.89
C HIS A 198 -9.18 -5.78 -18.10
N GLY A 199 -10.16 -6.55 -17.62
CA GLY A 199 -9.96 -7.82 -16.90
C GLY A 199 -9.96 -7.62 -15.39
N ALA A 200 -10.98 -8.12 -14.69
CA ALA A 200 -11.10 -7.93 -13.24
C ALA A 200 -9.97 -8.61 -12.43
N THR A 201 -9.35 -9.64 -12.99
CA THR A 201 -8.29 -10.43 -12.34
C THR A 201 -6.92 -9.78 -12.48
N PHE A 202 -6.10 -9.87 -11.44
CA PHE A 202 -4.71 -9.41 -11.44
C PHE A 202 -3.77 -10.37 -12.18
N GLU A 203 -2.73 -9.84 -12.83
CA GLU A 203 -1.83 -10.61 -13.71
C GLU A 203 -1.15 -11.76 -12.97
N LEU A 204 -0.64 -11.52 -11.76
CA LEU A 204 0.00 -12.53 -10.92
C LEU A 204 -0.92 -13.72 -10.66
N PHE A 205 -2.21 -13.46 -10.40
CA PHE A 205 -3.23 -14.47 -10.15
C PHE A 205 -3.71 -15.16 -11.43
N ALA A 206 -3.85 -14.42 -12.53
CA ALA A 206 -4.15 -14.99 -13.84
C ALA A 206 -3.04 -15.96 -14.30
N ARG A 207 -1.78 -15.61 -14.06
CA ARG A 207 -0.64 -16.49 -14.39
C ARG A 207 -0.57 -17.72 -13.49
N ALA A 208 -1.10 -17.65 -12.26
CA ALA A 208 -1.11 -18.73 -11.29
C ALA A 208 -2.10 -19.89 -11.61
N GLU A 209 -2.76 -19.87 -12.77
CA GLU A 209 -3.30 -21.08 -13.40
C GLU A 209 -2.19 -22.10 -13.70
N SER A 210 -0.95 -21.63 -13.91
CA SER A 210 0.24 -22.47 -14.07
C SER A 210 0.83 -22.91 -12.72
N PRO A 211 1.24 -24.18 -12.54
CA PRO A 211 1.89 -24.65 -11.32
C PRO A 211 3.12 -23.84 -10.90
N ARG A 212 3.92 -23.39 -11.88
CA ARG A 212 5.12 -22.57 -11.63
C ARG A 212 4.77 -21.23 -10.99
N TYR A 213 3.72 -20.58 -11.49
CA TYR A 213 3.29 -19.28 -10.98
C TYR A 213 2.47 -19.44 -9.70
N PHE A 214 1.74 -20.54 -9.55
CA PHE A 214 1.10 -20.85 -8.28
C PHE A 214 2.12 -21.02 -7.16
N GLN A 215 3.28 -21.67 -7.41
CA GLN A 215 4.36 -21.73 -6.42
C GLN A 215 4.88 -20.35 -6.00
N ILE A 216 4.92 -19.38 -6.92
CA ILE A 216 5.28 -17.99 -6.61
C ILE A 216 4.18 -17.34 -5.75
N LEU A 217 2.92 -17.52 -6.12
CA LEU A 217 1.79 -16.98 -5.36
C LEU A 217 1.76 -17.52 -3.93
N LYS A 218 2.03 -18.81 -3.76
CA LYS A 218 2.19 -19.47 -2.46
C LYS A 218 3.26 -18.82 -1.60
N GLN A 219 4.42 -18.53 -2.18
CA GLN A 219 5.51 -17.81 -1.50
C GLN A 219 5.11 -16.38 -1.14
N ILE A 220 4.42 -15.66 -2.01
CA ILE A 220 4.03 -14.27 -1.73
C ILE A 220 2.96 -14.22 -0.63
N LEU A 221 1.97 -15.10 -0.64
CA LEU A 221 0.79 -15.06 0.24
C LEU A 221 0.90 -15.94 1.50
N HIS A 222 1.99 -16.70 1.65
CA HIS A 222 2.23 -17.61 2.77
C HIS A 222 1.13 -18.66 2.89
N VAL A 223 0.90 -19.39 1.78
CA VAL A 223 -0.07 -20.50 1.72
C VAL A 223 0.56 -21.70 1.03
N ASP A 224 0.19 -22.90 1.45
CA ASP A 224 0.75 -24.16 0.95
C ASP A 224 -0.06 -24.76 -0.19
N SER A 225 -1.35 -24.43 -0.29
CA SER A 225 -2.28 -24.98 -1.27
C SER A 225 -3.41 -24.02 -1.64
N LYS A 226 -4.13 -24.33 -2.74
CA LYS A 226 -5.34 -23.58 -3.14
C LYS A 226 -6.43 -23.65 -2.06
N LYS A 227 -6.56 -24.80 -1.41
CA LYS A 227 -7.50 -25.01 -0.31
C LYS A 227 -7.20 -24.05 0.85
N GLU A 228 -5.94 -24.00 1.31
CA GLU A 228 -5.57 -23.09 2.40
C GLU A 228 -5.81 -21.61 2.04
N LEU A 229 -5.55 -21.24 0.78
CA LEU A 229 -5.85 -19.89 0.30
C LEU A 229 -7.35 -19.55 0.40
N ILE A 230 -8.22 -20.50 0.04
CA ILE A 230 -9.68 -20.34 0.17
C ILE A 230 -10.07 -20.26 1.65
N ASP A 231 -9.56 -21.18 2.49
CA ASP A 231 -9.86 -21.22 3.92
C ASP A 231 -9.44 -19.91 4.62
N LYS A 232 -8.27 -19.35 4.28
CA LYS A 232 -7.81 -18.05 4.80
C LYS A 232 -8.69 -16.90 4.33
N LEU A 233 -9.11 -16.91 3.07
CA LEU A 233 -10.02 -15.88 2.56
C LEU A 233 -11.38 -15.94 3.26
N GLU A 234 -11.97 -17.12 3.42
CA GLU A 234 -13.25 -17.30 4.13
C GLU A 234 -13.16 -16.84 5.58
N LYS A 235 -12.08 -17.23 6.29
CA LYS A 235 -11.81 -16.71 7.62
C LYS A 235 -11.66 -15.18 7.64
N ALA A 236 -11.01 -14.60 6.63
CA ALA A 236 -10.88 -13.16 6.52
C ALA A 236 -12.23 -12.45 6.33
N TYR A 237 -13.18 -13.04 5.58
CA TYR A 237 -14.55 -12.53 5.50
C TYR A 237 -15.21 -12.44 6.88
N GLU A 238 -15.08 -13.50 7.69
CA GLU A 238 -15.65 -13.54 9.04
C GLU A 238 -14.99 -12.56 10.01
N VAL A 239 -13.66 -12.53 10.02
CA VAL A 239 -12.88 -11.75 10.98
C VAL A 239 -12.89 -10.26 10.65
N HIS A 240 -12.76 -9.89 9.37
CA HIS A 240 -12.57 -8.50 8.94
C HIS A 240 -13.83 -7.85 8.35
N GLY A 241 -14.93 -8.61 8.26
CA GLY A 241 -16.19 -8.12 7.72
C GLY A 241 -16.05 -7.67 6.26
N LEU A 242 -15.33 -8.45 5.44
CA LEU A 242 -15.01 -8.08 4.04
C LEU A 242 -16.26 -7.88 3.18
N GLU A 243 -17.43 -8.40 3.59
CA GLU A 243 -18.70 -8.15 2.92
C GLU A 243 -19.14 -6.67 2.95
N ARG A 244 -18.55 -5.89 3.86
CA ARG A 244 -18.80 -4.44 4.03
C ARG A 244 -17.76 -3.58 3.33
N TRP A 245 -16.67 -4.18 2.85
CA TRP A 245 -15.62 -3.47 2.15
C TRP A 245 -16.14 -3.08 0.76
N THR A 246 -16.29 -1.78 0.56
CA THR A 246 -16.95 -1.21 -0.61
C THR A 246 -16.20 0.02 -1.10
N PHE A 247 -16.25 0.22 -2.41
CA PHE A 247 -15.99 1.51 -3.04
C PHE A 247 -17.33 2.10 -3.42
N ASP A 248 -17.77 3.12 -2.68
CA ASP A 248 -19.14 3.63 -2.76
C ASP A 248 -20.16 2.50 -2.53
N HIS A 249 -20.92 2.10 -3.56
CA HIS A 249 -21.91 1.02 -3.48
C HIS A 249 -21.40 -0.33 -3.95
N GLN A 250 -20.19 -0.40 -4.52
CA GLN A 250 -19.62 -1.61 -5.13
C GLN A 250 -18.76 -2.38 -4.12
N ARG A 251 -19.09 -3.64 -3.88
CA ARG A 251 -18.30 -4.52 -3.02
C ARG A 251 -17.02 -4.94 -3.72
N ILE A 252 -15.93 -5.07 -2.98
CA ILE A 252 -14.65 -5.55 -3.51
C ILE A 252 -14.76 -7.06 -3.83
N PRO A 253 -14.67 -7.49 -5.11
CA PRO A 253 -14.85 -8.89 -5.48
C PRO A 253 -13.54 -9.69 -5.34
N PHE A 254 -13.07 -9.90 -4.10
CA PHE A 254 -11.79 -10.57 -3.80
C PHE A 254 -11.56 -11.86 -4.60
N LYS A 255 -12.55 -12.76 -4.68
CA LYS A 255 -12.44 -14.04 -5.39
C LYS A 255 -12.14 -13.86 -6.88
N LEU A 256 -12.74 -12.84 -7.50
CA LEU A 256 -12.56 -12.50 -8.92
C LEU A 256 -11.17 -11.92 -9.17
N TYR A 257 -10.71 -11.01 -8.30
CA TYR A 257 -9.38 -10.41 -8.38
C TYR A 257 -8.27 -11.47 -8.24
N MET A 258 -8.51 -12.50 -7.44
CA MET A 258 -7.59 -13.61 -7.17
C MET A 258 -7.67 -14.78 -8.18
N ASN A 259 -8.55 -14.71 -9.18
CA ASN A 259 -8.80 -15.83 -10.12
C ASN A 259 -9.12 -17.18 -9.45
N ILE A 260 -9.75 -17.19 -8.26
CA ILE A 260 -9.77 -18.39 -7.39
C ILE A 260 -10.20 -19.66 -8.13
N ASP A 261 -11.24 -19.57 -8.96
CA ASP A 261 -11.81 -20.74 -9.62
C ASP A 261 -10.81 -21.41 -10.58
N LYS A 262 -9.92 -20.64 -11.20
CA LYS A 262 -8.97 -21.12 -12.20
C LYS A 262 -7.55 -21.37 -11.66
N LEU A 263 -7.25 -20.95 -10.42
CA LEU A 263 -5.95 -21.22 -9.81
C LEU A 263 -5.61 -22.71 -9.85
N CYS A 264 -4.32 -23.00 -10.02
CA CYS A 264 -3.79 -24.36 -10.06
C CYS A 264 -4.19 -25.18 -8.82
N GLU A 265 -4.67 -26.40 -9.04
CA GLU A 265 -4.88 -27.41 -8.01
C GLU A 265 -3.53 -28.07 -7.69
N ALA A 266 -2.69 -27.43 -6.89
CA ALA A 266 -1.43 -28.01 -6.40
C ALA A 266 -1.42 -28.10 -4.88
#